data_AF-A0A956NCP5-F1
#
_entry.id   AF-A0A956NCP5-F1
#
_cell.length_a   1.000
_cell.length_b   1.000
_cell.length_c   1.000
_cell.angle_alpha   90.00
_cell.angle_beta   90.00
_cell.angle_gamma   90.00
#
_symmetry.space_group_name_H-M   'P 1'
#
loop_
_entity.id
_entity.type
_entity.pdbx_description
1 polymer ?
#
loop_
_entity_poly.entity_id
_entity_poly.type
_entity_poly.pdbx_seq_one_letter_code
_entity_poly.pdbx_strand_id
1 'polypeptide(L)'
;MRNDVFRPLPVSLARTLTLTAGVTALVLAPGQTLAGPNAGGTLIVSLCEGICYTDTDQSDYCGVSSITRCEDGIVHAEQDETFLWSIYAAFPDGSAPRLAGVSLGVDYDSESTIVLGWDMCGDFQLTDQDWPAPGSGTAVTFIDAREDHLTELYWFAGYNYSFYAQDTSFDLIPHPSQGANFASDDVPSILDPVAELGSMGWGAVDGYLPCPTPLATGACCIGGDCIVLSEPECALQNGTYLADGVPCDPNPCVVPVVSKSWGQVKGTYR
;
A
#
# COMPACT_ATOMS: atom_id res chain seq x y z
N MET A 1 35.18 34.93 58.93
CA MET A 1 36.37 34.28 59.49
C MET A 1 36.01 33.62 60.82
N ARG A 2 35.65 32.34 60.79
CA ARG A 2 35.80 31.39 61.90
C ARG A 2 36.02 30.03 61.25
N ASN A 3 37.28 29.61 61.27
CA ASN A 3 37.74 28.26 61.00
C ASN A 3 37.27 27.36 62.14
N ASP A 4 36.80 26.16 61.84
CA ASP A 4 36.97 24.95 62.67
C ASP A 4 36.59 23.75 61.78
N VAL A 5 37.58 23.08 61.17
CA VAL A 5 38.30 21.89 61.69
C VAL A 5 37.47 20.61 61.49
N PHE A 6 37.88 19.88 60.46
CA PHE A 6 37.54 18.49 60.16
C PHE A 6 37.74 17.57 61.37
N ARG A 7 36.76 16.70 61.64
CA ARG A 7 36.96 15.41 62.29
C ARG A 7 36.16 14.32 61.56
N PRO A 8 36.75 13.14 61.30
CA PRO A 8 36.12 12.08 60.53
C PRO A 8 35.24 11.20 61.42
N LEU A 9 34.16 10.64 60.85
CA LEU A 9 33.39 9.56 61.46
C LEU A 9 33.61 8.24 60.68
N PRO A 10 33.55 7.09 61.39
CA PRO A 10 34.19 5.85 60.97
C PRO A 10 33.37 5.07 59.94
N VAL A 11 34.14 4.33 59.14
CA VAL A 11 33.69 3.30 58.19
C VAL A 11 32.84 2.26 58.95
N SER A 12 31.54 2.23 58.68
CA SER A 12 30.64 1.16 59.12
C SER A 12 30.37 0.22 57.95
N LEU A 13 30.50 -1.07 58.22
CA LEU A 13 30.50 -2.17 57.28
C LEU A 13 29.27 -2.17 56.36
N ALA A 14 29.52 -2.24 55.06
CA ALA A 14 28.54 -2.56 54.04
C ALA A 14 27.93 -3.94 54.31
N ARG A 15 26.63 -3.96 54.63
CA ARG A 15 25.79 -5.16 54.48
C ARG A 15 25.23 -5.13 53.07
N THR A 16 25.75 -6.00 52.23
CA THR A 16 25.28 -6.30 50.87
C THR A 16 23.84 -6.81 50.93
N LEU A 17 22.88 -5.95 50.58
CA LEU A 17 21.53 -6.35 50.18
C LEU A 17 21.56 -6.58 48.66
N THR A 18 21.62 -7.85 48.26
CA THR A 18 21.37 -8.25 46.87
C THR A 18 19.90 -8.05 46.57
N LEU A 19 19.55 -6.89 46.01
CA LEU A 19 18.28 -6.67 45.33
C LEU A 19 18.37 -7.35 43.96
N THR A 20 17.74 -8.51 43.81
CA THR A 20 17.43 -9.07 42.49
C THR A 20 16.30 -8.22 41.90
N ALA A 21 16.68 -7.19 41.13
CA ALA A 21 15.75 -6.47 40.28
C ALA A 21 15.29 -7.43 39.16
N GLY A 22 14.12 -8.03 39.34
CA GLY A 22 13.42 -8.70 38.26
C GLY A 22 13.01 -7.66 37.22
N VAL A 23 13.81 -7.51 36.17
CA VAL A 23 13.43 -6.74 34.98
C VAL A 23 12.37 -7.56 34.26
N THR A 24 11.10 -7.29 34.58
CA THR A 24 9.99 -7.78 33.75
C THR A 24 10.04 -6.96 32.47
N ALA A 25 10.62 -7.53 31.41
CA ALA A 25 10.52 -6.99 30.07
C ALA A 25 9.04 -7.03 29.67
N LEU A 26 8.37 -5.88 29.73
CA LEU A 26 7.05 -5.70 29.15
C LEU A 26 7.26 -5.79 27.63
N VAL A 27 7.00 -6.96 27.05
CA VAL A 27 6.94 -7.14 25.61
C VAL A 27 5.73 -6.33 25.15
N LEU A 28 5.98 -5.10 24.67
CA LEU A 28 5.03 -4.39 23.85
C LEU A 28 4.85 -5.23 22.59
N ALA A 29 3.77 -6.00 22.53
CA ALA A 29 3.31 -6.53 21.27
C ALA A 29 3.08 -5.30 20.36
N PRO A 30 3.60 -5.29 19.11
CA PRO A 30 3.22 -4.25 18.17
C PRO A 30 1.69 -4.26 18.11
N GLY A 31 1.08 -3.12 18.42
CA GLY A 31 -0.35 -2.96 18.21
C GLY A 31 -0.62 -3.28 16.76
N GLN A 32 -1.59 -4.16 16.48
CA GLN A 32 -2.12 -4.28 15.14
C GLN A 32 -2.74 -2.92 14.82
N THR A 33 -1.99 -2.06 14.14
CA THR A 33 -2.57 -0.93 13.44
C THR A 33 -3.58 -1.56 12.50
N LEU A 34 -4.87 -1.35 12.79
CA LEU A 34 -5.92 -1.78 11.89
C LEU A 34 -5.58 -1.15 10.54
N ALA A 35 -5.28 -2.02 9.58
CA ALA A 35 -4.97 -1.59 8.23
C ALA A 35 -6.21 -0.86 7.69
N GLY A 36 -6.01 0.31 7.09
CA GLY A 36 -7.07 1.11 6.52
C GLY A 36 -7.61 0.52 5.22
N PRO A 37 -8.55 1.22 4.57
CA PRO A 37 -9.20 0.73 3.35
C PRO A 37 -8.25 0.52 2.17
N ASN A 38 -7.07 1.15 2.18
CA ASN A 38 -6.09 1.09 1.10
C ASN A 38 -4.93 0.12 1.41
N ALA A 39 -5.05 -0.66 2.49
CA ALA A 39 -4.02 -1.57 2.95
C ALA A 39 -3.66 -2.65 1.92
N GLY A 40 -2.37 -2.96 1.84
CA GLY A 40 -1.84 -3.94 0.88
C GLY A 40 -1.76 -3.42 -0.56
N GLY A 41 -2.14 -2.17 -0.82
CA GLY A 41 -1.96 -1.55 -2.11
C GLY A 41 -0.49 -1.39 -2.47
N THR A 42 -0.18 -1.45 -3.77
CA THR A 42 1.15 -1.24 -4.34
C THR A 42 1.12 -0.09 -5.33
N LEU A 43 2.28 0.47 -5.62
CA LEU A 43 2.45 1.38 -6.75
C LEU A 43 3.19 0.67 -7.86
N ILE A 44 2.66 0.73 -9.08
CA ILE A 44 3.28 0.12 -10.26
C ILE A 44 3.54 1.18 -11.33
N VAL A 45 4.51 0.90 -12.20
CA VAL A 45 4.74 1.65 -13.43
C VAL A 45 4.35 0.75 -14.60
N SER A 46 3.70 1.30 -15.62
CA SER A 46 3.45 0.58 -16.86
C SER A 46 3.64 1.49 -18.06
N LEU A 47 4.36 1.00 -19.07
CA LEU A 47 4.41 1.61 -20.38
C LEU A 47 3.02 1.60 -21.03
N CYS A 48 2.76 2.62 -21.85
CA CYS A 48 1.63 2.68 -22.75
C CYS A 48 2.09 2.22 -24.14
N GLU A 49 1.58 1.07 -24.60
CA GLU A 49 1.88 0.59 -25.95
C GLU A 49 1.05 1.33 -27.01
N GLY A 50 1.72 1.73 -28.10
CA GLY A 50 1.06 2.23 -29.30
C GLY A 50 0.65 3.71 -29.26
N ILE A 51 0.97 4.44 -28.19
CA ILE A 51 0.78 5.90 -28.11
C ILE A 51 2.14 6.59 -28.11
N CYS A 52 2.37 7.43 -29.11
CA CYS A 52 3.56 8.27 -29.18
C CYS A 52 3.29 9.59 -28.47
N TYR A 53 4.21 10.00 -27.58
CA TYR A 53 4.21 11.36 -27.05
C TYR A 53 4.34 12.39 -28.18
N THR A 54 3.50 13.41 -28.16
CA THR A 54 3.57 14.53 -29.09
C THR A 54 3.51 15.83 -28.31
N ASP A 55 4.60 16.61 -28.36
CA ASP A 55 4.72 17.91 -27.69
C ASP A 55 3.81 19.00 -28.31
N THR A 56 3.09 18.69 -29.40
CA THR A 56 2.45 19.72 -30.24
C THR A 56 1.01 20.06 -29.90
N ASP A 57 0.33 19.37 -28.98
CA ASP A 57 -0.97 19.79 -28.48
C ASP A 57 -1.13 19.26 -27.05
N GLN A 58 -1.58 20.14 -26.16
CA GLN A 58 -1.81 19.97 -24.73
C GLN A 58 -2.79 18.81 -24.45
N SER A 59 -2.31 17.59 -24.67
CA SER A 59 -3.06 16.36 -24.59
C SER A 59 -2.98 15.89 -23.15
N ASP A 60 -4.12 15.84 -22.48
CA ASP A 60 -4.23 15.09 -21.24
C ASP A 60 -4.04 13.60 -21.58
N TYR A 61 -2.93 13.02 -21.12
CA TYR A 61 -2.60 11.61 -21.32
C TYR A 61 -3.15 10.73 -20.19
N CYS A 62 -3.93 11.28 -19.25
CA CYS A 62 -4.66 10.45 -18.29
C CYS A 62 -5.77 9.66 -18.99
N GLY A 63 -5.89 8.37 -18.64
CA GLY A 63 -6.87 7.46 -19.22
C GLY A 63 -6.54 6.95 -20.62
N VAL A 64 -5.36 7.28 -21.17
CA VAL A 64 -4.93 6.79 -22.49
C VAL A 64 -4.26 5.42 -22.42
N SER A 65 -3.77 5.04 -21.25
CA SER A 65 -3.15 3.75 -21.03
C SER A 65 -4.18 2.61 -21.12
N SER A 66 -3.70 1.44 -21.54
CA SER A 66 -4.53 0.31 -21.95
C SER A 66 -4.69 -0.79 -20.90
N ILE A 67 -3.99 -0.71 -19.76
CA ILE A 67 -4.06 -1.78 -18.75
C ILE A 67 -5.32 -1.64 -17.88
N THR A 68 -6.00 -2.76 -17.67
CA THR A 68 -7.20 -2.83 -16.81
C THR A 68 -6.98 -3.71 -15.57
N ARG A 69 -5.85 -4.41 -15.52
CA ARG A 69 -5.42 -5.27 -14.41
C ARG A 69 -3.93 -5.08 -14.19
N CYS A 70 -3.48 -5.27 -12.96
CA CYS A 70 -2.07 -5.06 -12.62
C CYS A 70 -1.13 -5.98 -13.41
N GLU A 71 -1.49 -7.26 -13.59
CA GLU A 71 -0.68 -8.26 -14.27
C GLU A 71 -0.44 -7.98 -15.76
N ASP A 72 -1.22 -7.07 -16.34
CA ASP A 72 -1.06 -6.64 -17.73
C ASP A 72 -0.03 -5.50 -17.86
N GLY A 73 0.57 -5.06 -16.74
CA GLY A 73 1.58 -4.01 -16.69
C GLY A 73 2.84 -4.34 -17.49
N ILE A 74 3.35 -3.34 -18.21
CA ILE A 74 4.53 -3.46 -19.08
C ILE A 74 5.67 -2.66 -18.46
N VAL A 75 6.69 -3.35 -17.95
CA VAL A 75 7.77 -2.75 -17.17
C VAL A 75 9.13 -2.75 -17.89
N HIS A 76 9.14 -3.02 -19.18
CA HIS A 76 10.38 -3.08 -19.96
C HIS A 76 10.26 -2.27 -21.24
N ALA A 77 11.13 -1.27 -21.39
CA ALA A 77 11.20 -0.41 -22.57
C ALA A 77 12.43 -0.75 -23.41
N GLU A 78 12.25 -0.75 -24.73
CA GLU A 78 13.35 -0.77 -25.68
C GLU A 78 14.12 0.57 -25.64
N GLN A 79 15.33 0.59 -26.20
CA GLN A 79 16.16 1.80 -26.27
C GLN A 79 15.76 2.70 -27.46
N ASP A 80 16.17 3.98 -27.42
CA ASP A 80 16.08 4.96 -28.53
C ASP A 80 14.68 5.35 -29.04
N GLU A 81 13.63 4.95 -28.34
CA GLU A 81 12.25 5.39 -28.59
C GLU A 81 11.73 6.26 -27.44
N THR A 82 10.80 7.16 -27.76
CA THR A 82 10.06 7.91 -26.73
C THR A 82 8.86 7.10 -26.29
N PHE A 83 8.79 6.81 -25.01
CA PHE A 83 7.69 6.10 -24.39
C PHE A 83 6.84 7.05 -23.56
N LEU A 84 5.55 6.74 -23.51
CA LEU A 84 4.65 7.21 -22.47
C LEU A 84 4.54 6.08 -21.43
N TRP A 85 4.63 6.42 -20.15
CA TRP A 85 4.38 5.47 -19.06
C TRP A 85 3.56 6.12 -17.97
N SER A 86 2.76 5.31 -17.29
CA SER A 86 1.86 5.75 -16.24
C SER A 86 2.17 5.05 -14.93
N ILE A 87 1.93 5.76 -13.83
CA ILE A 87 1.96 5.22 -12.48
C ILE A 87 0.54 4.86 -12.07
N TYR A 88 0.36 3.69 -11.46
CA TYR A 88 -0.91 3.25 -10.92
C TYR A 88 -0.82 2.95 -9.43
N ALA A 89 -1.90 3.23 -8.70
CA ALA A 89 -2.22 2.51 -7.47
C ALA A 89 -2.94 1.22 -7.83
N ALA A 90 -2.42 0.09 -7.38
CA ALA A 90 -3.07 -1.21 -7.51
C ALA A 90 -3.45 -1.73 -6.12
N PHE A 91 -4.68 -2.20 -5.94
CA PHE A 91 -5.20 -2.69 -4.65
C PHE A 91 -5.54 -4.19 -4.72
N PRO A 92 -5.38 -4.93 -3.61
CA PRO A 92 -5.72 -6.36 -3.56
C PRO A 92 -7.12 -6.67 -4.07
N ASP A 93 -7.29 -7.75 -4.81
CA ASP A 93 -8.62 -8.29 -5.10
C ASP A 93 -9.36 -8.59 -3.79
N GLY A 94 -10.63 -8.17 -3.74
CA GLY A 94 -11.46 -8.25 -2.55
C GLY A 94 -11.22 -7.12 -1.53
N SER A 95 -10.34 -6.17 -1.82
CA SER A 95 -10.29 -4.95 -1.03
C SER A 95 -11.45 -3.99 -1.39
N ALA A 96 -11.62 -2.95 -0.58
CA ALA A 96 -12.58 -1.88 -0.83
C ALA A 96 -11.83 -0.55 -0.75
N PRO A 97 -10.97 -0.24 -1.74
CA PRO A 97 -10.11 0.93 -1.69
C PRO A 97 -10.94 2.21 -1.63
N ARG A 98 -10.39 3.21 -0.96
CA ARG A 98 -10.98 4.53 -0.74
C ARG A 98 -9.89 5.56 -0.97
N LEU A 99 -9.25 5.53 -2.13
CA LEU A 99 -8.05 6.33 -2.39
C LEU A 99 -8.41 7.80 -2.60
N ALA A 100 -8.08 8.64 -1.63
CA ALA A 100 -8.26 10.09 -1.68
C ALA A 100 -6.94 10.85 -1.91
N GLY A 101 -5.80 10.21 -1.66
CA GLY A 101 -4.51 10.77 -1.99
C GLY A 101 -3.38 9.77 -1.91
N VAL A 102 -2.28 10.10 -2.55
CA VAL A 102 -1.08 9.27 -2.61
C VAL A 102 0.15 10.16 -2.52
N SER A 103 1.17 9.70 -1.81
CA SER A 103 2.51 10.30 -1.81
C SER A 103 3.50 9.30 -2.37
N LEU A 104 4.36 9.75 -3.27
CA LEU A 104 5.39 8.94 -3.92
C LEU A 104 6.56 9.81 -4.38
N GLY A 105 7.66 9.19 -4.76
CA GLY A 105 8.77 9.83 -5.43
C GLY A 105 9.26 8.99 -6.61
N VAL A 106 10.22 9.54 -7.34
CA VAL A 106 10.85 8.87 -8.48
C VAL A 106 12.37 8.96 -8.37
N ASP A 107 13.07 7.93 -8.82
CA ASP A 107 14.52 7.92 -8.97
C ASP A 107 14.92 7.29 -10.30
N TYR A 108 15.94 7.85 -10.93
CA TYR A 108 16.46 7.40 -12.22
C TYR A 108 17.80 8.08 -12.51
N ASP A 109 18.59 7.51 -13.42
CA ASP A 109 19.81 8.18 -13.89
C ASP A 109 19.47 9.30 -14.88
N SER A 110 19.58 10.56 -14.45
CA SER A 110 19.33 11.72 -15.32
C SER A 110 20.34 11.93 -16.45
N GLU A 111 21.49 11.24 -16.43
CA GLU A 111 22.44 11.27 -17.55
C GLU A 111 21.98 10.36 -18.71
N SER A 112 21.23 9.30 -18.40
CA SER A 112 20.75 8.31 -19.37
C SER A 112 19.26 8.45 -19.70
N THR A 113 18.41 8.75 -18.71
CA THR A 113 16.95 8.87 -18.86
C THR A 113 16.52 10.33 -18.90
N ILE A 114 15.90 10.73 -20.01
CA ILE A 114 15.40 12.08 -20.23
C ILE A 114 13.87 12.08 -20.14
N VAL A 115 13.35 12.79 -19.14
CA VAL A 115 11.91 13.05 -18.99
C VAL A 115 11.55 14.32 -19.77
N LEU A 116 10.62 14.19 -20.71
CA LEU A 116 10.18 15.25 -21.63
C LEU A 116 8.89 15.93 -21.21
N GLY A 117 7.98 15.18 -20.59
CA GLY A 117 6.67 15.67 -20.17
C GLY A 117 6.10 14.79 -19.07
N TRP A 118 5.23 15.36 -18.25
CA TRP A 118 4.59 14.66 -17.13
C TRP A 118 3.39 15.47 -16.65
N ASP A 119 2.35 14.79 -16.14
CA ASP A 119 1.23 15.44 -15.44
C ASP A 119 0.49 14.45 -14.53
N MET A 120 -0.24 14.98 -13.56
CA MET A 120 -1.06 14.19 -12.62
C MET A 120 -2.40 13.80 -13.24
N CYS A 121 -2.95 12.66 -12.80
CA CYS A 121 -4.33 12.25 -13.11
C CYS A 121 -5.32 12.52 -11.97
N GLY A 122 -4.88 13.28 -10.96
CA GLY A 122 -5.71 13.72 -9.84
C GLY A 122 -6.19 15.16 -9.95
N ASP A 123 -6.87 15.62 -8.91
CA ASP A 123 -7.50 16.95 -8.87
C ASP A 123 -6.57 18.04 -8.32
N PHE A 124 -5.59 17.64 -7.49
CA PHE A 124 -4.62 18.55 -6.90
C PHE A 124 -3.29 17.84 -6.62
N GLN A 125 -2.19 18.57 -6.76
CA GLN A 125 -0.84 18.08 -6.55
C GLN A 125 -0.02 19.01 -5.65
N LEU A 126 0.84 18.40 -4.85
CA LEU A 126 1.90 19.04 -4.11
C LEU A 126 3.23 18.39 -4.48
N THR A 127 4.15 19.15 -5.06
CA THR A 127 5.47 18.64 -5.44
C THR A 127 6.56 19.15 -4.51
N ASP A 128 7.66 18.41 -4.45
CA ASP A 128 8.95 18.99 -4.09
C ASP A 128 9.38 20.04 -5.15
N GLN A 129 10.37 20.86 -4.79
CA GLN A 129 10.76 22.03 -5.58
C GLN A 129 11.23 21.69 -7.01
N ASP A 130 11.86 20.53 -7.18
CA ASP A 130 12.50 20.13 -8.44
C ASP A 130 11.79 18.95 -9.12
N TRP A 131 10.54 18.66 -8.74
CA TRP A 131 9.78 17.54 -9.35
C TRP A 131 9.70 17.67 -10.88
N PRO A 132 9.95 16.58 -11.64
CA PRO A 132 10.18 15.20 -11.24
C PRO A 132 11.66 14.78 -11.31
N ALA A 133 12.60 15.62 -10.88
CA ALA A 133 14.03 15.25 -10.86
C ALA A 133 14.29 13.97 -10.04
N PRO A 134 15.39 13.24 -10.31
CA PRO A 134 15.74 12.04 -9.55
C PRO A 134 15.82 12.32 -8.04
N GLY A 135 15.21 11.43 -7.25
CA GLY A 135 15.14 11.55 -5.79
C GLY A 135 14.12 12.59 -5.29
N SER A 136 13.26 13.15 -6.15
CA SER A 136 12.19 14.08 -5.74
C SER A 136 10.85 13.37 -5.48
N GLY A 137 9.92 14.05 -4.82
CA GLY A 137 8.60 13.53 -4.48
C GLY A 137 7.42 14.41 -4.92
N THR A 138 6.26 13.78 -5.03
CA THR A 138 4.97 14.42 -5.21
C THR A 138 3.90 13.76 -4.33
N ALA A 139 2.86 14.52 -4.00
CA ALA A 139 1.58 14.00 -3.56
C ALA A 139 0.50 14.39 -4.56
N VAL A 140 -0.40 13.46 -4.85
CA VAL A 140 -1.58 13.67 -5.71
C VAL A 140 -2.82 13.36 -4.87
N THR A 141 -3.85 14.19 -4.99
CA THR A 141 -5.11 14.02 -4.26
C THR A 141 -6.31 14.06 -5.19
N PHE A 142 -7.36 13.38 -4.79
CA PHE A 142 -8.64 13.30 -5.49
C PHE A 142 -9.74 13.92 -4.63
N ILE A 143 -10.66 14.65 -5.26
CA ILE A 143 -11.83 15.22 -4.57
C ILE A 143 -12.77 14.08 -4.16
N ASP A 144 -13.04 13.17 -5.09
CA ASP A 144 -13.81 11.96 -4.85
C ASP A 144 -12.86 10.76 -4.70
N ALA A 145 -13.09 9.95 -3.66
CA ALA A 145 -12.29 8.76 -3.43
C ALA A 145 -12.38 7.80 -4.61
N ARG A 146 -11.24 7.24 -5.01
CA ARG A 146 -11.16 6.22 -6.06
C ARG A 146 -11.38 4.85 -5.41
N GLU A 147 -12.37 4.14 -5.92
CA GLU A 147 -12.79 2.81 -5.45
C GLU A 147 -12.36 1.69 -6.41
N ASP A 148 -11.73 2.05 -7.54
CA ASP A 148 -11.19 1.11 -8.50
C ASP A 148 -9.95 0.41 -7.94
N HIS A 149 -9.81 -0.89 -8.26
CA HIS A 149 -8.65 -1.68 -7.84
C HIS A 149 -7.37 -1.34 -8.62
N LEU A 150 -7.50 -0.59 -9.72
CA LEU A 150 -6.40 -0.06 -10.48
C LEU A 150 -6.73 1.40 -10.84
N THR A 151 -6.03 2.34 -10.24
CA THR A 151 -6.25 3.78 -10.43
C THR A 151 -5.00 4.40 -11.04
N GLU A 152 -5.13 5.04 -12.19
CA GLU A 152 -4.04 5.82 -12.80
C GLU A 152 -3.80 7.11 -12.02
N LEU A 153 -2.55 7.39 -11.68
CA LEU A 153 -2.16 8.49 -10.79
C LEU A 153 -1.42 9.60 -11.52
N TYR A 154 -0.60 9.22 -12.49
CA TYR A 154 0.40 10.09 -13.09
C TYR A 154 0.83 9.52 -14.44
N TRP A 155 1.19 10.37 -15.39
CA TRP A 155 1.87 9.94 -16.61
C TRP A 155 3.19 10.70 -16.80
N PHE A 156 4.10 10.06 -17.50
CA PHE A 156 5.40 10.58 -17.89
C PHE A 156 5.66 10.23 -19.35
N ALA A 157 6.40 11.09 -20.03
CA ALA A 157 6.93 10.85 -21.35
C ALA A 157 8.43 11.09 -21.36
N GLY A 158 9.18 10.25 -22.07
CA GLY A 158 10.63 10.33 -22.10
C GLY A 158 11.28 9.18 -22.84
N TYR A 159 12.61 9.17 -22.85
CA TYR A 159 13.39 8.15 -23.52
C TYR A 159 14.71 7.90 -22.79
N ASN A 160 15.32 6.75 -23.08
CA ASN A 160 16.69 6.47 -22.70
C ASN A 160 17.64 6.83 -23.87
N TYR A 161 18.63 7.68 -23.61
CA TYR A 161 19.51 8.22 -24.65
C TYR A 161 20.71 7.30 -24.93
N SER A 162 20.78 6.73 -26.14
CA SER A 162 21.75 5.65 -26.44
C SER A 162 23.22 6.00 -26.45
N PHE A 163 23.61 7.26 -26.56
CA PHE A 163 25.04 7.61 -26.54
C PHE A 163 25.69 7.23 -25.19
N TYR A 164 24.88 7.19 -24.13
CA TYR A 164 25.22 6.69 -22.81
C TYR A 164 24.26 5.56 -22.39
N ALA A 165 23.65 4.81 -23.33
CA ALA A 165 22.68 3.71 -23.04
C ALA A 165 23.31 2.66 -22.13
N GLN A 166 23.24 2.96 -20.85
CA GLN A 166 23.44 2.02 -19.80
C GLN A 166 22.07 1.45 -19.49
N ASP A 167 22.08 0.15 -19.22
CA ASP A 167 20.93 -0.51 -18.65
C ASP A 167 20.58 0.22 -17.35
N THR A 168 19.39 0.82 -17.30
CA THR A 168 18.95 1.68 -16.19
C THR A 168 17.47 1.46 -15.94
N SER A 169 16.97 1.97 -14.83
CA SER A 169 15.58 1.92 -14.43
C SER A 169 15.02 3.31 -14.14
N PHE A 170 13.70 3.40 -14.15
CA PHE A 170 12.93 4.45 -13.51
C PHE A 170 12.14 3.80 -12.39
N ASP A 171 12.51 4.16 -11.18
CA ASP A 171 12.08 3.52 -9.96
C ASP A 171 11.10 4.41 -9.22
N LEU A 172 10.02 3.83 -8.72
CA LEU A 172 9.21 4.48 -7.71
C LEU A 172 9.93 4.36 -6.38
N ILE A 173 10.05 5.49 -5.69
CA ILE A 173 10.64 5.57 -4.35
C ILE A 173 9.63 6.20 -3.39
N PRO A 174 9.84 6.08 -2.06
CA PRO A 174 9.10 6.89 -1.13
C PRO A 174 9.37 8.38 -1.36
N HIS A 175 8.34 9.23 -1.22
CA HIS A 175 8.54 10.67 -1.22
C HIS A 175 9.59 11.05 -0.15
N PRO A 176 10.59 11.90 -0.45
CA PRO A 176 11.71 12.20 0.47
C PRO A 176 11.33 12.66 1.87
N SER A 177 10.20 13.38 2.01
CA SER A 177 9.73 13.95 3.27
C SER A 177 8.43 13.33 3.78
N GLN A 178 7.63 12.71 2.90
CA GLN A 178 6.29 12.21 3.22
C GLN A 178 6.19 10.67 3.20
N GLY A 179 7.21 9.97 2.71
CA GLY A 179 7.18 8.52 2.52
C GLY A 179 6.29 8.09 1.35
N ALA A 180 5.92 6.80 1.32
CA ALA A 180 4.98 6.26 0.35
C ALA A 180 3.71 5.80 1.08
N ASN A 181 2.63 6.57 0.95
CA ASN A 181 1.36 6.27 1.63
C ASN A 181 0.16 6.54 0.74
N PHE A 182 -0.87 5.73 0.87
CA PHE A 182 -2.23 5.98 0.42
C PHE A 182 -3.05 6.61 1.55
N ALA A 183 -3.76 7.67 1.24
CA ALA A 183 -4.65 8.39 2.16
C ALA A 183 -6.11 8.04 1.83
N SER A 184 -6.90 7.72 2.85
CA SER A 184 -8.35 7.55 2.71
C SER A 184 -9.11 8.87 2.77
N ASP A 185 -10.38 8.86 2.40
CA ASP A 185 -11.33 9.98 2.56
C ASP A 185 -11.97 10.05 3.96
N ASP A 186 -11.46 9.29 4.94
CA ASP A 186 -11.88 9.38 6.33
C ASP A 186 -11.52 10.73 6.98
N VAL A 187 -12.17 11.06 8.09
CA VAL A 187 -11.89 12.29 8.86
C VAL A 187 -11.57 11.93 10.33
N PRO A 188 -10.27 11.93 10.74
CA PRO A 188 -9.08 12.20 9.93
C PRO A 188 -8.76 11.07 8.94
N SER A 189 -8.03 11.42 7.88
CA SER A 189 -7.61 10.46 6.85
C SER A 189 -6.77 9.34 7.48
N ILE A 190 -7.07 8.10 7.10
CA ILE A 190 -6.28 6.93 7.47
C ILE A 190 -5.19 6.77 6.42
N LEU A 191 -3.94 6.64 6.88
CA LEU A 191 -2.78 6.44 6.01
C LEU A 191 -2.37 4.98 6.03
N ASP A 192 -2.39 4.37 4.85
CA ASP A 192 -1.87 3.03 4.60
C ASP A 192 -0.53 3.13 3.88
N PRO A 193 0.57 2.56 4.43
CA PRO A 193 1.83 2.50 3.71
C PRO A 193 1.65 1.74 2.40
N VAL A 194 2.30 2.23 1.35
CA VAL A 194 2.42 1.49 0.08
C VAL A 194 3.21 0.22 0.37
N ALA A 195 2.62 -0.94 0.07
CA ALA A 195 3.23 -2.23 0.41
C ALA A 195 4.50 -2.48 -0.41
N GLU A 196 4.47 -2.15 -1.71
CA GLU A 196 5.59 -2.31 -2.62
C GLU A 196 5.57 -1.23 -3.73
N LEU A 197 6.77 -0.89 -4.22
CA LEU A 197 7.02 0.15 -5.21
C LEU A 197 7.63 -0.50 -6.46
N GLY A 198 7.02 -0.28 -7.62
CA GLY A 198 7.45 -0.82 -8.89
C GLY A 198 8.47 0.03 -9.61
N SER A 199 8.96 -0.49 -10.73
CA SER A 199 9.88 0.20 -11.62
C SER A 199 9.71 -0.25 -13.05
N MET A 200 10.16 0.58 -13.98
CA MET A 200 10.38 0.17 -15.37
C MET A 200 11.87 0.14 -15.68
N GLY A 201 12.30 -0.81 -16.51
CA GLY A 201 13.68 -0.96 -16.94
C GLY A 201 13.87 -0.61 -18.41
N TRP A 202 15.10 -0.25 -18.77
CA TRP A 202 15.58 -0.06 -20.14
C TRP A 202 16.74 -0.99 -20.45
N GLY A 203 16.85 -1.43 -21.71
CA GLY A 203 18.00 -2.20 -22.18
C GLY A 203 18.02 -3.61 -21.59
N ALA A 204 19.07 -3.98 -20.86
CA ALA A 204 19.17 -5.27 -20.18
C ALA A 204 18.67 -5.26 -18.73
N VAL A 205 18.22 -4.11 -18.20
CA VAL A 205 17.59 -4.02 -16.89
C VAL A 205 16.11 -4.32 -17.05
N ASP A 206 15.64 -5.35 -16.36
CA ASP A 206 14.23 -5.64 -16.22
C ASP A 206 13.61 -4.68 -15.19
N GLY A 207 12.37 -4.24 -15.45
CA GLY A 207 11.58 -3.54 -14.44
C GLY A 207 10.95 -4.50 -13.42
N TYR A 208 10.31 -3.92 -12.42
CA TYR A 208 9.63 -4.64 -11.35
C TYR A 208 8.15 -4.29 -11.29
N LEU A 209 7.28 -5.31 -11.41
CA LEU A 209 5.83 -5.18 -11.38
C LEU A 209 5.25 -5.79 -10.09
N PRO A 210 5.14 -5.03 -8.99
CA PRO A 210 4.60 -5.55 -7.74
C PRO A 210 3.07 -5.53 -7.74
N CYS A 211 2.45 -6.61 -8.20
CA CYS A 211 1.00 -6.74 -8.08
C CYS A 211 0.58 -7.11 -6.65
N PRO A 212 -0.48 -6.48 -6.12
CA PRO A 212 -0.94 -6.74 -4.77
C PRO A 212 -1.43 -8.18 -4.64
N THR A 213 -1.18 -8.77 -3.48
CA THR A 213 -1.65 -10.14 -3.21
C THR A 213 -3.15 -10.11 -2.89
N PRO A 214 -4.01 -10.92 -3.53
CA PRO A 214 -5.44 -10.99 -3.23
C PRO A 214 -5.71 -11.22 -1.74
N LEU A 215 -6.78 -10.61 -1.21
CA LEU A 215 -7.16 -10.82 0.18
C LEU A 215 -7.70 -12.24 0.42
N ALA A 216 -7.52 -12.72 1.64
CA ALA A 216 -8.14 -13.96 2.06
C ALA A 216 -9.67 -13.83 2.02
N THR A 217 -10.34 -14.93 1.67
CA THR A 217 -11.80 -15.01 1.57
C THR A 217 -12.35 -16.05 2.53
N GLY A 218 -13.64 -15.91 2.85
CA GLY A 218 -14.35 -16.75 3.80
C GLY A 218 -15.86 -16.55 3.71
N ALA A 219 -16.60 -17.30 4.51
CA ALA A 219 -18.04 -17.27 4.53
C ALA A 219 -18.57 -15.90 4.99
N CYS A 220 -19.32 -15.24 4.11
CA CYS A 220 -20.08 -14.03 4.36
C CYS A 220 -21.57 -14.35 4.41
N CYS A 221 -22.20 -14.07 5.55
CA CYS A 221 -23.61 -14.34 5.80
C CYS A 221 -24.48 -13.12 5.55
N ILE A 222 -25.36 -13.19 4.54
CA ILE A 222 -26.28 -12.10 4.17
C ILE A 222 -27.70 -12.66 4.19
N GLY A 223 -28.51 -12.22 5.15
CA GLY A 223 -29.91 -12.67 5.26
C GLY A 223 -30.11 -14.19 5.45
N GLY A 224 -29.06 -14.94 5.83
CA GLY A 224 -29.07 -16.40 5.98
C GLY A 224 -28.48 -17.16 4.77
N ASP A 225 -28.26 -16.48 3.65
CA ASP A 225 -27.48 -17.00 2.53
C ASP A 225 -25.97 -16.85 2.81
N CYS A 226 -25.19 -17.79 2.31
CA CYS A 226 -23.74 -17.76 2.42
C CYS A 226 -23.10 -17.57 1.04
N ILE A 227 -22.24 -16.57 0.94
CA ILE A 227 -21.35 -16.34 -0.21
C ILE A 227 -19.91 -16.24 0.29
N VAL A 228 -18.94 -16.71 -0.51
CA VAL A 228 -17.52 -16.58 -0.16
C VAL A 228 -17.05 -15.22 -0.67
N LEU A 229 -16.69 -14.33 0.26
CA LEU A 229 -16.18 -13.00 0.00
C LEU A 229 -14.96 -12.74 0.91
N SER A 230 -14.24 -11.66 0.66
CA SER A 230 -13.34 -11.09 1.67
C SER A 230 -14.14 -10.40 2.80
N GLU A 231 -13.47 -10.05 3.90
CA GLU A 231 -14.10 -9.28 4.98
C GLU A 231 -14.62 -7.90 4.52
N PRO A 232 -13.84 -7.07 3.79
CA PRO A 232 -14.31 -5.76 3.33
C PRO A 232 -15.51 -5.84 2.38
N GLU A 233 -15.48 -6.75 1.41
CA GLU A 233 -16.61 -6.96 0.49
C GLU A 233 -17.86 -7.41 1.25
N CYS A 234 -17.70 -8.29 2.25
CA CYS A 234 -18.81 -8.73 3.08
C CYS A 234 -19.43 -7.56 3.84
N ALA A 235 -18.61 -6.67 4.39
CA ALA A 235 -19.06 -5.47 5.09
C ALA A 235 -19.83 -4.51 4.16
N LEU A 236 -19.36 -4.31 2.92
CA LEU A 236 -20.07 -3.49 1.92
C LEU A 236 -21.47 -4.03 1.61
N GLN A 237 -21.66 -5.34 1.66
CA GLN A 237 -22.97 -5.98 1.46
C GLN A 237 -23.82 -6.05 2.74
N ASN A 238 -23.40 -5.40 3.83
CA ASN A 238 -24.01 -5.50 5.16
C ASN A 238 -24.14 -6.95 5.65
N GLY A 239 -23.18 -7.80 5.27
CA GLY A 239 -23.10 -9.18 5.72
C GLY A 239 -22.38 -9.35 7.05
N THR A 240 -22.41 -10.57 7.58
CA THR A 240 -21.59 -10.99 8.73
C THR A 240 -20.50 -11.93 8.22
N TYR A 241 -19.25 -11.46 8.21
CA TYR A 241 -18.09 -12.28 7.87
C TYR A 241 -17.76 -13.23 9.02
N LEU A 242 -17.53 -14.51 8.73
CA LEU A 242 -17.25 -15.51 9.77
C LEU A 242 -15.77 -15.62 10.12
N ALA A 243 -14.92 -15.82 9.11
CA ALA A 243 -13.45 -15.80 9.17
C ALA A 243 -12.85 -16.28 7.84
N ASP A 244 -11.58 -15.98 7.62
CA ASP A 244 -10.77 -16.52 6.52
C ASP A 244 -10.83 -18.04 6.45
N GLY A 245 -10.99 -18.56 5.23
CA GLY A 245 -11.00 -19.98 4.94
C GLY A 245 -12.24 -20.74 5.43
N VAL A 246 -13.21 -20.08 6.07
CA VAL A 246 -14.50 -20.71 6.41
C VAL A 246 -15.30 -20.92 5.12
N PRO A 247 -15.62 -22.16 4.72
CA PRO A 247 -16.37 -22.41 3.49
C PRO A 247 -17.88 -22.15 3.69
N CYS A 248 -18.59 -21.93 2.57
CA CYS A 248 -20.05 -21.85 2.55
C CYS A 248 -20.77 -23.20 2.42
N ASP A 249 -20.03 -24.31 2.32
CA ASP A 249 -20.60 -25.67 2.26
C ASP A 249 -19.98 -26.57 3.34
N PRO A 250 -20.76 -27.05 4.33
CA PRO A 250 -22.19 -26.76 4.56
C PRO A 250 -22.44 -25.31 4.95
N ASN A 251 -23.60 -24.74 4.56
CA ASN A 251 -23.93 -23.32 4.83
C ASN A 251 -23.87 -23.02 6.35
N PRO A 252 -22.89 -22.20 6.81
CA PRO A 252 -22.71 -21.89 8.22
C PRO A 252 -23.67 -20.80 8.72
N CYS A 253 -24.35 -20.08 7.83
CA CYS A 253 -25.25 -18.96 8.14
C CYS A 253 -26.63 -19.42 8.60
N VAL A 254 -27.00 -20.66 8.27
CA VAL A 254 -28.20 -21.29 8.82
C VAL A 254 -27.84 -21.98 10.13
N VAL A 255 -28.37 -21.47 11.24
CA VAL A 255 -28.34 -22.24 12.50
C VAL A 255 -29.06 -23.57 12.26
N PRO A 256 -28.40 -24.73 12.44
CA PRO A 256 -29.09 -26.00 12.27
C PRO A 256 -30.20 -26.08 13.32
N VAL A 257 -31.46 -26.05 12.86
CA VAL A 257 -32.62 -26.36 13.70
C VAL A 257 -32.52 -27.85 14.02
N VAL A 258 -31.81 -28.19 15.10
CA VAL A 258 -31.90 -29.52 15.67
C VAL A 258 -33.29 -29.68 16.28
N SER A 259 -34.25 -30.11 15.46
CA SER A 259 -35.54 -30.58 15.96
C SER A 259 -35.29 -31.86 16.74
N LYS A 260 -34.99 -31.73 18.04
CA LYS A 260 -34.98 -32.89 18.94
C LYS A 260 -36.43 -33.33 19.14
N SER A 261 -36.72 -34.59 18.84
CA SER A 261 -37.98 -35.20 19.25
C SER A 261 -38.11 -35.17 20.77
N TRP A 262 -39.34 -35.13 21.27
CA TRP A 262 -39.61 -35.20 22.72
C TRP A 262 -38.98 -36.45 23.37
N GLY A 263 -38.82 -37.54 22.62
CA GLY A 263 -38.08 -38.73 23.05
C GLY A 263 -36.58 -38.50 23.25
N GLN A 264 -35.92 -37.81 22.31
CA GLN A 264 -34.49 -37.47 22.42
C GLN A 264 -34.22 -36.49 23.57
N VAL A 265 -35.13 -35.54 23.82
CA VAL A 265 -35.03 -34.64 24.97
C VAL A 265 -35.14 -35.42 26.28
N LYS A 266 -36.17 -36.27 26.45
CA LYS A 266 -36.36 -37.07 27.67
C LYS A 266 -35.20 -38.04 27.95
N GLY A 267 -34.60 -38.61 26.91
CA GLY A 267 -33.45 -39.51 27.05
C GLY A 267 -32.17 -38.83 27.57
N THR A 268 -32.09 -37.50 27.51
CA THR A 268 -30.94 -36.73 28.01
C THR A 268 -31.02 -36.48 29.54
N TYR A 269 -32.21 -36.64 30.15
CA TYR A 269 -32.47 -36.36 31.57
C TYR A 269 -32.76 -37.63 32.42
N ARG A 270 -32.30 -38.80 31.96
CA ARG A 270 -32.39 -40.07 32.69
C ARG A 270 -31.01 -40.51 33.15
#